data_AF-A0A7W1QVV7-F1
#
_entry.id   AF-A0A7W1QVV7-F1
#
_cell.length_a   1.000
_cell.length_b   1.000
_cell.length_c   1.000
_cell.angle_alpha   90.00
_cell.angle_beta   90.00
_cell.angle_gamma   90.00
#
_symmetry.space_group_name_H-M   'P 1'
#
loop_
_entity.id
_entity.type
_entity.pdbx_description
1 polymer ?
#
loop_
_entity_poly.entity_id
_entity_poly.type
_entity_poly.pdbx_seq_one_letter_code
_entity_poly.pdbx_strand_id
1 'polypeptide(L)' 'MPDRSFGFDTLCLHAGQIPDTATGSRALPIYQTTSFVFDSVDHAASLFNLQTFGNVYSRISNPTVAALEERVAALEGGR' A
#
# COMPACT_ATOMS: atom_id res chain seq x y z
N MET A 1 10.46 17.24 5.47
CA MET A 1 10.87 16.88 6.84
C MET A 1 11.81 15.67 6.76
N PRO A 2 13.10 15.84 6.43
CA PRO A 2 14.02 14.72 6.38
C PRO A 2 14.64 14.48 7.78
N ASP A 3 14.97 13.23 8.09
CA ASP A 3 15.78 12.75 9.23
C ASP A 3 15.15 12.53 10.62
N ARG A 4 13.84 12.34 10.74
CA ARG A 4 13.30 11.74 11.97
C ARG A 4 13.20 10.22 11.83
N SER A 5 14.15 9.51 12.45
CA SER A 5 13.98 8.08 12.73
C SER A 5 12.96 7.91 13.85
N PHE A 6 11.92 7.10 13.62
CA PHE A 6 10.93 6.77 14.63
C PHE A 6 11.33 5.49 15.36
N GLY A 7 11.00 5.40 16.66
CA GLY A 7 11.24 4.18 17.44
C GLY A 7 10.31 3.04 17.07
N PHE A 8 10.66 1.81 17.49
CA PHE A 8 9.94 0.57 17.19
C PHE A 8 8.43 0.67 17.46
N ASP A 9 8.03 1.12 18.65
CA ASP A 9 6.60 1.21 19.01
C ASP A 9 5.81 2.18 18.11
N THR A 10 6.46 3.25 17.67
CA THR A 10 5.84 4.22 16.74
C THR A 10 5.69 3.60 15.36
N LEU A 11 6.70 2.86 14.88
CA LEU A 11 6.66 2.16 13.61
C LEU A 11 5.60 1.05 13.60
N CYS A 12 5.49 0.26 14.68
CA CYS A 12 4.45 -0.75 14.85
C CYS A 12 3.03 -0.18 14.67
N LEU A 13 2.81 1.05 15.14
CA LEU A 13 1.51 1.71 15.06
C LEU A 13 1.25 2.43 13.72
N HIS A 14 2.29 2.97 13.09
CA HIS A 14 2.11 3.95 12.00
C HIS A 14 2.77 3.57 10.67
N ALA A 15 3.79 2.72 10.65
CA ALA A 15 4.44 2.35 9.40
C ALA A 15 3.48 1.61 8.47
N GLY A 16 3.64 1.84 7.16
CA GLY A 16 2.84 1.22 6.11
C GLY A 16 1.41 1.77 5.97
N GLN A 17 1.03 2.83 6.69
CA GLN A 17 -0.31 3.42 6.52
C GLN A 17 -0.33 4.93 6.72
N ILE A 18 -1.15 5.58 5.91
CA ILE A 18 -1.58 6.97 6.09
C ILE A 18 -3.11 7.00 6.16
N PRO A 19 -3.74 8.06 6.73
CA PRO A 19 -5.19 8.19 6.67
C PRO A 19 -5.70 8.07 5.24
N ASP A 20 -6.80 7.34 5.06
CA ASP A 20 -7.43 7.14 3.77
C ASP A 20 -7.78 8.49 3.13
N THR A 21 -7.34 8.72 1.90
CA THR A 21 -7.50 10.02 1.22
C THR A 21 -8.92 10.27 0.75
N ALA A 22 -9.72 9.21 0.53
CA ALA A 22 -11.09 9.33 0.07
C ALA A 22 -12.07 9.71 1.19
N THR A 23 -11.86 9.18 2.40
CA THR A 23 -12.81 9.32 3.53
C THR A 23 -12.21 9.96 4.78
N GLY A 24 -10.89 10.05 4.89
CA GLY A 24 -10.19 10.48 6.09
C GLY A 24 -10.09 9.42 7.19
N SER A 25 -10.51 8.17 6.92
CA SER A 25 -10.42 7.08 7.90
C SER A 25 -8.98 6.89 8.39
N ARG A 26 -8.78 6.88 9.72
CA ARG A 26 -7.47 6.61 10.31
C ARG A 26 -7.12 5.12 10.31
N ALA A 27 -8.13 4.27 10.47
CA ALA A 27 -7.95 2.83 10.34
C ALA A 27 -7.86 2.49 8.86
N LEU A 28 -6.93 1.58 8.52
CA LEU A 28 -6.77 1.09 7.16
C LEU A 28 -8.05 0.38 6.70
N PRO A 29 -8.66 0.79 5.57
CA PRO A 29 -9.76 0.04 4.99
C PRO A 29 -9.36 -1.38 4.62
N ILE A 30 -10.30 -2.32 4.78
CA ILE A 30 -10.09 -3.71 4.40
C ILE A 30 -10.47 -3.87 2.91
N TYR A 31 -9.47 -4.04 2.05
CA TYR A 31 -9.65 -4.28 0.62
C TYR A 31 -9.93 -5.77 0.36
N GLN A 32 -11.08 -6.25 0.86
CA GLN A 32 -11.55 -7.64 0.74
C GLN A 32 -12.11 -7.91 -0.67
N THR A 33 -11.24 -7.87 -1.67
CA THR A 33 -11.57 -8.11 -3.08
C THR A 33 -10.55 -9.04 -3.71
N THR A 34 -10.90 -9.64 -4.85
CA THR A 34 -9.98 -10.43 -5.67
C THR A 34 -9.34 -9.61 -6.78
N SER A 35 -10.07 -8.67 -7.39
CA SER A 35 -9.66 -7.91 -8.58
C SER A 35 -9.92 -6.40 -8.44
N PHE A 36 -9.23 -5.61 -9.26
CA PHE A 36 -9.34 -4.16 -9.31
C PHE A 36 -9.79 -3.69 -10.70
N VAL A 37 -10.55 -2.59 -10.75
CA VAL A 37 -11.10 -2.03 -12.00
C VAL A 37 -10.06 -1.12 -12.65
N PHE A 38 -9.99 -1.15 -13.98
CA PHE A 38 -9.16 -0.24 -14.78
C PHE A 38 -9.99 0.91 -15.35
N ASP A 39 -9.39 2.09 -15.43
CA ASP A 39 -10.06 3.27 -16.02
C ASP A 39 -10.20 3.15 -17.55
N SER A 40 -9.29 2.42 -18.20
CA SER A 40 -9.30 2.16 -19.65
C SER A 40 -8.46 0.93 -20.02
N VAL A 41 -8.55 0.50 -21.28
CA VAL A 41 -7.70 -0.58 -21.83
C VAL A 41 -6.21 -0.19 -21.85
N ASP A 42 -5.91 1.09 -22.08
CA ASP A 42 -4.53 1.60 -22.06
C ASP A 42 -3.96 1.61 -20.64
N HIS A 43 -4.77 1.97 -19.63
CA HIS A 43 -4.39 1.87 -18.22
C HIS A 43 -4.11 0.40 -17.83
N ALA A 44 -4.95 -0.54 -18.26
CA ALA A 44 -4.70 -1.96 -18.01
C ALA A 44 -3.35 -2.41 -18.62
N ALA A 45 -3.09 -2.04 -19.88
CA ALA A 45 -1.85 -2.39 -20.56
C ALA A 45 -0.60 -1.81 -19.85
N SER A 46 -0.67 -0.57 -19.35
CA SER A 46 0.45 0.04 -18.64
C SER A 46 0.77 -0.66 -17.31
N LEU A 47 -0.25 -1.12 -16.57
CA LEU A 47 -0.07 -1.89 -15.35
C LEU A 47 0.58 -3.25 -15.61
N PHE A 48 0.11 -4.00 -16.61
CA PHE A 48 0.67 -5.31 -16.95
C PHE A 48 2.10 -5.23 -17.52
N ASN A 49 2.44 -4.12 -18.18
CA ASN A 49 3.79 -3.85 -18.67
C ASN A 49 4.71 -3.22 -17.61
N LEU A 50 4.26 -3.08 -16.36
CA LEU A 50 5.01 -2.48 -15.24
C LEU A 50 5.45 -1.03 -15.51
N GLN A 51 4.72 -0.32 -16.38
CA GLN A 51 4.98 1.09 -16.70
C GLN A 51 4.30 2.04 -15.70
N THR A 52 3.28 1.55 -15.00
CA THR A 52 2.54 2.31 -13.98
C THR A 52 2.36 1.45 -12.74
N PHE A 53 2.39 2.08 -11.57
CA PHE A 53 2.09 1.40 -10.31
C PHE A 53 0.58 1.29 -10.12
N GLY A 54 0.12 0.13 -9.67
CA GLY A 54 -1.28 -0.10 -9.33
C GLY A 54 -1.55 -1.56 -9.03
N ASN A 55 -2.78 -1.83 -8.61
CA ASN A 55 -3.22 -3.18 -8.29
C ASN A 55 -4.00 -3.77 -9.46
N VAL A 56 -3.72 -5.03 -9.78
CA VAL A 56 -4.40 -5.78 -10.84
C VAL A 56 -5.25 -6.88 -10.21
N TYR A 57 -4.65 -7.67 -9.32
CA TYR A 57 -5.29 -8.83 -8.71
C TYR A 57 -4.65 -9.12 -7.34
N SER A 58 -5.46 -9.43 -6.33
CA SER A 58 -5.04 -9.58 -4.93
C SER A 58 -4.02 -10.70 -4.67
N ARG A 59 -3.95 -11.69 -5.56
CA ARG A 59 -2.91 -12.74 -5.51
C ARG A 59 -1.50 -12.18 -5.74
N ILE A 60 -1.39 -11.08 -6.47
CA ILE A 60 -0.12 -10.42 -6.82
C ILE A 60 0.14 -9.28 -5.83
N SER A 61 -0.85 -8.41 -5.62
CA SER A 61 -0.76 -7.27 -4.72
C SER A 61 -2.14 -6.86 -4.21
N ASN A 62 -2.21 -6.41 -2.95
CA ASN A 62 -3.44 -5.91 -2.33
C ASN A 62 -3.10 -4.75 -1.36
N PRO A 63 -3.82 -3.61 -1.35
CA PRO A 63 -3.47 -2.48 -0.49
C PRO A 63 -3.41 -2.81 1.01
N THR A 64 -4.29 -3.68 1.51
CA THR A 64 -4.29 -4.10 2.92
C THR A 64 -3.03 -4.91 3.26
N VAL A 65 -2.58 -5.74 2.31
CA VAL A 65 -1.36 -6.56 2.46
C VAL A 65 -0.10 -5.71 2.28
N ALA A 66 -0.09 -4.77 1.32
CA ALA A 66 1.02 -3.85 1.11
C ALA A 66 1.34 -3.02 2.36
N ALA A 67 0.32 -2.56 3.08
CA ALA A 67 0.51 -1.87 4.36
C ALA A 67 1.20 -2.74 5.42
N LEU A 68 0.94 -4.05 5.43
CA LEU A 68 1.65 -5.00 6.29
C LEU A 68 3.09 -5.20 5.81
N GLU A 69 3.31 -5.39 4.51
CA GLU A 69 4.62 -5.56 3.90
C GLU A 69 5.55 -4.37 4.22
N GLU A 70 5.07 -3.15 4.00
CA GLU A 70 5.79 -1.92 4.32
C GLU A 70 6.09 -1.79 5.83
N ARG A 71 5.14 -2.19 6.68
CA ARG A 71 5.34 -2.16 8.15
C ARG A 71 6.43 -3.14 8.57
N VAL A 72 6.39 -4.37 8.09
CA VAL A 72 7.41 -5.38 8.42
C VAL A 72 8.77 -4.95 7.89
N ALA A 73 8.84 -4.44 6.65
CA ALA A 73 10.07 -3.91 6.09
C ALA A 73 10.66 -2.80 6.97
N ALA A 74 9.83 -1.83 7.39
CA ALA A 74 10.28 -0.74 8.27
C ALA A 74 10.78 -1.24 9.65
N LEU A 75 10.15 -2.27 10.21
CA LEU A 75 10.55 -2.84 11.52
C LEU A 75 11.85 -3.65 11.43
N GLU A 76 12.08 -4.34 10.32
CA GLU A 76 13.28 -5.14 10.07
C GLU A 76 14.44 -4.34 9.45
N GLY A 77 14.24 -3.03 9.18
CA GLY A 77 15.23 -2.17 8.53
C GLY A 77 15.42 -2.44 7.04
N GLY A 78 14.48 -3.15 6.41
CA GLY A 78 14.38 -3.28 4.96
C GLY A 78 14.02 -1.93 4.34
N ARG A 79 14.84 -1.47 3.41
CA ARG A 79 14.57 -0.30 2.56
C ARG A 79 14.19 -0.73 1.16
#